data_AF-A0A2W2DHY9-F1
#
_entry.id   AF-A0A2W2DHY9-F1
#
_cell.length_a   1.000
_cell.length_b   1.000
_cell.length_c   1.000
_cell.angle_alpha   90.00
_cell.angle_beta   90.00
_cell.angle_gamma   90.00
#
_symmetry.space_group_name_H-M   'P 1'
#
loop_
_entity.id
_entity.type
_entity.pdbx_description
1 polymer ?
#
loop_
_entity_poly.entity_id
_entity_poly.type
_entity_poly.pdbx_seq_one_letter_code
_entity_poly.pdbx_strand_id
1 'polypeptide(L)' 'MSGGAETSVEFVNLRSRPVIVYWLDHHGRRRHYAVLQPSASYRQHTYVGHPWLVTDRRGRALVCFEPTPTPARAVIR' A
#
# COMPACT_ATOMS: atom_id res chain seq x y z
N MET A 1 4.34 3.31 -20.97
CA MET A 1 4.06 4.26 -19.87
C MET A 1 3.04 3.58 -18.98
N SER A 2 3.45 3.11 -17.80
CA SER A 2 2.63 2.17 -17.03
C SER A 2 2.15 2.85 -15.74
N GLY A 3 1.04 3.56 -15.86
CA GLY A 3 0.41 4.34 -14.79
C GLY A 3 -0.38 5.51 -15.37
N GLY A 4 -1.58 5.74 -14.83
CA GLY A 4 -2.36 6.96 -15.07
C GLY A 4 -1.78 8.16 -14.32
N ALA A 5 -2.61 9.11 -13.93
CA ALA A 5 -2.19 10.33 -13.23
C ALA A 5 -1.30 10.03 -12.00
N GLU A 6 -0.31 10.90 -11.77
CA GLU A 6 0.52 10.89 -10.58
C GLU A 6 -0.31 11.20 -9.32
N THR A 7 -0.03 10.49 -8.23
CA THR A 7 -0.73 10.67 -6.94
C THR A 7 0.15 10.19 -5.79
N SER A 8 -0.39 10.16 -4.57
CA SER A 8 0.28 9.52 -3.43
C SER A 8 -0.69 8.84 -2.50
N VAL A 9 -0.21 7.83 -1.78
CA VAL A 9 -0.95 7.14 -0.74
C VAL A 9 -0.16 7.18 0.56
N GLU A 10 -0.82 7.55 1.66
CA GLU A 10 -0.30 7.35 3.00
C GLU A 10 -0.92 6.08 3.62
N PHE A 11 -0.10 5.06 3.84
CA PHE A 11 -0.49 3.88 4.59
C PHE A 11 -0.35 4.15 6.09
N VAL A 12 -1.40 3.88 6.86
CA VAL A 12 -1.42 4.12 8.32
C VAL A 12 -1.77 2.83 9.04
N ASN A 13 -0.83 2.28 9.80
CA ASN A 13 -1.07 1.05 10.56
C ASN A 13 -1.68 1.37 11.93
N LEU A 14 -3.01 1.22 12.06
CA LEU A 14 -3.69 1.34 13.35
C LEU A 14 -3.88 -0.02 14.05
N ARG A 15 -3.26 -1.08 13.53
CA ARG A 15 -3.28 -2.39 14.17
C ARG A 15 -2.25 -2.45 15.29
N SER A 16 -2.51 -3.30 16.28
CA SER A 16 -1.54 -3.65 17.34
C SER A 16 -0.41 -4.56 16.85
N ARG A 17 -0.36 -4.89 15.56
CA ARG A 17 0.66 -5.76 14.95
C ARG A 17 1.27 -5.12 13.70
N PRO A 18 2.51 -5.47 13.34
CA PRO A 18 3.13 -4.97 12.12
C PRO A 18 2.40 -5.42 10.86
N VAL A 19 2.44 -4.59 9.82
CA VAL A 19 1.93 -4.90 8.48
C VAL A 19 3.02 -4.68 7.44
N ILE A 20 2.89 -5.34 6.29
CA ILE A 20 3.84 -5.25 5.19
C ILE A 20 3.12 -4.67 3.97
N VAL A 21 3.68 -3.61 3.40
CA VAL A 21 3.14 -2.88 2.26
C VAL A 21 3.86 -3.34 0.99
N TYR A 22 3.07 -3.73 -0.01
CA TYR A 22 3.53 -4.16 -1.32
C TYR A 22 2.85 -3.38 -2.44
N TRP A 23 3.60 -3.07 -3.49
CA TRP A 23 3.04 -2.79 -4.80
C TRP A 23 2.86 -4.12 -5.55
N LEU A 24 1.79 -4.25 -6.34
CA LEU A 24 1.64 -5.36 -7.27
C LEU A 24 2.12 -4.90 -8.65
N ASP A 25 3.19 -5.50 -9.14
CA ASP A 25 3.69 -5.20 -10.47
C ASP A 25 2.71 -5.68 -11.57
N HIS A 26 3.01 -5.35 -12.83
CA HIS A 26 2.12 -5.69 -13.97
C HIS A 26 1.92 -7.20 -14.18
N HIS A 27 2.71 -8.05 -13.53
CA HIS A 27 2.55 -9.50 -13.53
C HIS A 27 1.87 -10.02 -12.26
N GLY A 28 1.32 -9.13 -11.43
CA GLY A 28 0.71 -9.44 -10.14
C GLY A 28 1.70 -9.85 -9.05
N ARG A 29 3.01 -9.66 -9.27
CA ARG A 29 4.03 -10.05 -8.28
C ARG A 29 4.16 -8.96 -7.22
N ARG A 30 4.22 -9.37 -5.96
CA ARG A 30 4.38 -8.48 -4.82
C ARG A 30 5.80 -7.91 -4.80
N ARG A 31 5.92 -6.59 -4.87
CA ARG A 31 7.15 -5.83 -4.65
C ARG A 31 7.09 -5.20 -3.28
N HIS A 32 8.00 -5.59 -2.40
CA HIS A 32 8.05 -5.07 -1.02
C HIS A 32 8.49 -3.60 -1.01
N TYR A 33 7.74 -2.77 -0.28
CA TYR A 33 8.10 -1.36 -0.07
C TYR A 33 8.42 -1.05 1.39
N ALA A 34 7.56 -1.45 2.33
CA ALA A 34 7.74 -1.07 3.73
C ALA A 34 7.16 -2.10 4.71
N VAL A 35 7.74 -2.14 5.90
CA VAL A 35 7.14 -2.77 7.09
C VAL A 35 6.73 -1.67 8.06
N LEU A 36 5.43 -1.57 8.36
CA LEU A 36 4.90 -0.58 9.30
C LEU A 36 4.67 -1.22 10.66
N GLN A 37 5.34 -0.69 11.69
CA GLN A 37 5.07 -1.03 13.08
C GLN A 37 3.68 -0.49 13.50
N PRO A 38 3.12 -0.96 14.63
CA PRO A 38 1.91 -0.37 15.19
C PRO A 38 2.03 1.16 15.30
N SER A 39 0.96 1.87 14.94
CA SER A 39 0.86 3.33 14.93
C SER A 39 1.76 4.07 13.94
N ALA A 40 2.58 3.37 13.14
CA ALA A 40 3.43 3.99 12.13
C ALA A 40 2.64 4.28 10.84
N SER A 41 3.08 5.31 10.11
CA SER A 41 2.62 5.58 8.74
C SER A 41 3.77 5.65 7.74
N TYR A 42 3.44 5.49 6.46
CA TYR A 42 4.37 5.59 5.34
C TYR A 42 3.68 6.18 4.12
N ARG A 43 4.23 7.27 3.60
CA ARG A 43 3.74 7.92 2.38
C ARG A 43 4.55 7.46 1.18
N GLN A 44 3.85 6.95 0.19
CA GLN A 44 4.42 6.50 -1.07
C GLN A 44 3.84 7.32 -2.23
N HIS A 45 4.73 7.91 -3.01
CA HIS A 45 4.39 8.47 -4.32
C HIS A 45 4.08 7.33 -5.30
N THR A 46 2.98 7.41 -6.05
CA THR A 46 2.50 6.31 -6.90
C THR A 46 1.71 6.87 -8.08
N TYR A 47 1.21 5.99 -8.95
CA TYR A 47 0.34 6.37 -10.06
C TYR A 47 -1.02 5.69 -9.95
N VAL A 48 -2.04 6.28 -10.56
CA VAL A 48 -3.32 5.59 -10.80
C VAL A 48 -3.05 4.32 -11.61
N GLY A 49 -3.71 3.20 -11.31
CA GLY A 49 -3.41 1.92 -11.95
C GLY A 49 -2.28 1.13 -11.27
N HIS A 50 -1.74 1.61 -10.15
CA HIS A 50 -0.74 0.88 -9.35
C HIS A 50 -1.41 0.26 -8.12
N PRO A 51 -1.91 -0.98 -8.21
CA PRO A 51 -2.56 -1.62 -7.06
C PRO A 51 -1.56 -1.90 -5.94
N TRP A 52 -2.00 -1.62 -4.72
CA TRP A 52 -1.26 -1.87 -3.48
C TRP A 52 -1.92 -2.97 -2.67
N LEU A 53 -1.09 -3.80 -2.05
CA LEU A 53 -1.49 -4.86 -1.14
C LEU A 53 -0.81 -4.67 0.21
N VAL A 54 -1.58 -4.71 1.28
CA VAL A 54 -1.06 -4.76 2.65
C VAL A 54 -1.35 -6.13 3.24
N THR A 55 -0.33 -6.78 3.83
CA THR A 55 -0.47 -8.09 4.47
C THR A 55 -0.07 -8.04 5.94
N ASP A 56 -0.44 -9.07 6.70
CA ASP A 56 0.26 -9.38 7.94
C ASP A 56 1.60 -10.10 7.67
N ARG A 57 2.37 -10.38 8.74
CA ARG A 57 3.66 -11.09 8.64
C ARG A 57 3.57 -12.53 8.12
N ARG A 58 2.38 -13.14 8.11
CA ARG A 58 2.15 -14.48 7.55
C ARG A 58 1.76 -14.42 6.06
N GLY A 59 1.77 -13.23 5.47
CA GLY A 59 1.46 -13.03 4.05
C GLY A 59 -0.04 -13.01 3.74
N ARG A 60 -0.91 -13.04 4.76
CA ARG A 60 -2.37 -12.93 4.59
C ARG A 60 -2.73 -11.49 4.24
N ALA A 61 -3.47 -11.32 3.15
CA ALA A 61 -3.99 -10.03 2.71
C ALA A 61 -4.91 -9.40 3.76
N LEU A 62 -4.71 -8.11 4.02
CA LEU A 62 -5.54 -7.31 4.92
C LEU A 62 -6.26 -6.19 4.16
N VAL A 63 -5.56 -5.54 3.23
CA VAL A 63 -6.09 -4.43 2.42
C VAL A 63 -5.56 -4.55 1.00
N CYS A 64 -6.43 -4.36 0.02
CA CYS A 64 -6.05 -3.98 -1.34
C CYS A 64 -6.48 -2.52 -1.57
N PHE A 65 -5.61 -1.72 -2.16
CA PHE A 65 -5.87 -0.30 -2.40
C PHE A 65 -5.48 0.06 -3.83
N GLU A 66 -6.43 0.65 -4.56
CA GLU A 66 -6.22 1.18 -5.91
C GLU A 66 -6.16 2.72 -5.82
N PRO A 67 -5.04 3.36 -6.20
CA PRO A 67 -4.92 4.81 -6.16
C PRO A 67 -5.88 5.50 -7.13
N THR A 68 -6.48 6.61 -6.69
CA THR A 68 -7.20 7.55 -7.56
C THR A 68 -6.33 8.78 -7.84
N PRO A 69 -6.70 9.67 -8.80
CA PRO A 69 -5.91 10.86 -9.11
C PRO A 69 -5.69 11.83 -7.93
N THR A 70 -6.42 11.67 -6.84
CA THR A 70 -6.28 12.50 -5.64
C THR A 70 -5.50 11.73 -4.57
N PRO A 71 -4.54 12.37 -3.87
CA PRO A 71 -3.86 11.76 -2.74
C PRO A 71 -4.82 11.23 -1.68
N ALA A 72 -4.52 10.06 -1.12
CA ALA A 72 -5.41 9.39 -0.17
C ALA A 72 -4.65 8.74 1.00
N ARG A 73 -5.41 8.39 2.05
CA ARG A 73 -4.90 7.64 3.21
C ARG A 73 -5.54 6.25 3.24
N ALA A 74 -4.71 5.21 3.24
CA ALA A 74 -5.12 3.82 3.43
C ALA A 74 -4.92 3.44 4.90
N VAL A 75 -6.00 3.45 5.68
CA VAL A 75 -5.96 3.13 7.11
C VAL A 75 -6.20 1.64 7.33
N ILE A 76 -5.20 0.95 7.89
CA ILE A 76 -5.23 -0.50 8.12
C ILE A 76 -5.63 -0.78 9.58
N ARG A 77 -6.71 -1.54 9.78
CA ARG A 77 -7.30 -1.89 11.09
C ARG A 77 -7.42 -3.41 11.27
#